data_AF-A0A927SPY3-F1
#
_entry.id   AF-A0A927SPY3-F1
#
_cell.length_a   1.000
_cell.length_b   1.000
_cell.length_c   1.000
_cell.angle_alpha   90.00
_cell.angle_beta   90.00
_cell.angle_gamma   90.00
#
_symmetry.space_group_name_H-M   'P 1'
#
loop_
_entity.id
_entity.type
_entity.pdbx_description
1 polymer ?
#
loop_
_entity_poly.entity_id
_entity_poly.type
_entity_poly.pdbx_seq_one_letter_code
_entity_poly.pdbx_strand_id
1 'polypeptide(L)'
;MPVGSVSGDYVVAPSGTTTSDAYSALGKDEFLQLLVTQMQYQDPLNPTSDTEFIAQMAQFSSLEQMQNLNTSFSQYKAYSLVGQDITASVNGSIVEGVVDEVRLQSDGQYAVIGDTLVNVNKITKVENAAKDTSVTDEILKKMDGDTELLTYMTSFLAEALDKLDSLENKLDGLAGGNIGAAEDTGSDQTTVE
;
A
#
# COMPACT_ATOMS: atom_id res chain seq x y z
N MET A 1 -50.65 -35.07 22.41
CA MET A 1 -50.72 -35.07 20.94
C MET A 1 -49.89 -33.90 20.43
N PRO A 2 -48.96 -34.07 19.49
CA PRO A 2 -48.21 -32.96 18.90
C PRO A 2 -48.98 -32.39 17.70
N VAL A 3 -49.09 -31.06 17.61
CA VAL A 3 -49.63 -30.38 16.43
C VAL A 3 -48.49 -30.08 15.46
N GLY A 4 -48.64 -30.53 14.21
CA GLY A 4 -47.64 -30.39 13.16
C GLY A 4 -47.49 -28.94 12.69
N SER A 5 -46.25 -28.49 12.58
CA SER A 5 -45.87 -27.20 12.01
C SER A 5 -45.95 -27.27 10.48
N VAL A 6 -46.80 -26.44 9.89
CA VAL A 6 -46.87 -26.24 8.44
C VAL A 6 -45.67 -25.40 7.98
N SER A 7 -44.83 -25.96 7.11
CA SER A 7 -43.68 -25.29 6.49
C SER A 7 -44.17 -24.48 5.29
N GLY A 8 -44.22 -23.16 5.44
CA GLY A 8 -44.41 -22.21 4.35
C GLY A 8 -43.06 -21.66 3.93
N ASP A 9 -42.62 -22.03 2.74
CA ASP A 9 -41.45 -21.51 2.04
C ASP A 9 -41.70 -20.03 1.68
N TYR A 10 -41.05 -19.11 2.39
CA TYR A 10 -40.98 -17.71 2.00
C TYR A 10 -39.56 -17.44 1.50
N VAL A 11 -39.41 -17.50 0.18
CA VAL A 11 -38.28 -16.92 -0.54
C VAL A 11 -38.35 -15.40 -0.43
N VAL A 12 -37.53 -14.82 0.46
CA VAL A 12 -37.24 -13.37 0.44
C VAL A 12 -35.93 -13.17 -0.30
N ALA A 13 -36.02 -12.65 -1.52
CA ALA A 13 -34.88 -12.17 -2.29
C ALA A 13 -34.23 -10.96 -1.58
N PRO A 14 -32.89 -10.83 -1.61
CA PRO A 14 -32.21 -9.67 -1.04
C PRO A 14 -32.34 -8.49 -2.00
N SER A 15 -33.30 -7.59 -1.75
CA SER A 15 -33.32 -6.27 -2.37
C SER A 15 -32.24 -5.40 -1.73
N GLY A 16 -31.03 -5.49 -2.25
CA GLY A 16 -30.00 -4.48 -2.08
C GLY A 16 -30.31 -3.29 -2.99
N THR A 17 -30.87 -2.22 -2.42
CA THR A 17 -30.75 -0.87 -2.97
C THR A 17 -30.66 0.11 -1.82
N THR A 18 -29.44 0.59 -1.61
CA THR A 18 -29.10 1.84 -0.94
C THR A 18 -29.91 2.98 -1.55
N THR A 19 -31.09 3.26 -1.00
CA THR A 19 -31.96 4.36 -1.42
C THR A 19 -32.49 5.11 -0.20
N SER A 20 -31.75 5.13 0.90
CA SER A 20 -32.05 5.97 2.08
C SER A 20 -31.44 7.36 1.93
N ASP A 21 -30.26 7.46 1.33
CA ASP A 21 -29.46 8.69 1.41
C ASP A 21 -29.87 9.74 0.37
N ALA A 22 -30.45 9.30 -0.76
CA ALA A 22 -30.95 10.18 -1.81
C ALA A 22 -32.29 10.86 -1.44
N TYR A 23 -33.12 10.24 -0.59
CA TYR A 23 -34.40 10.81 -0.16
C TYR A 23 -34.24 11.92 0.88
N SER A 24 -33.27 11.80 1.81
CA SER A 24 -33.01 12.85 2.80
C SER A 24 -32.44 14.14 2.19
N ALA A 25 -31.58 14.01 1.17
CA ALA A 25 -31.02 15.16 0.46
C ALA A 25 -32.09 15.90 -0.38
N LEU A 26 -32.95 15.15 -1.09
CA LEU A 26 -34.00 15.72 -1.93
C LEU A 26 -35.08 16.44 -1.10
N GLY A 27 -35.42 15.92 0.09
CA GLY A 27 -36.39 16.55 0.99
C GLY A 27 -35.92 17.86 1.63
N LYS A 28 -34.60 18.06 1.82
CA LYS A 28 -34.04 19.31 2.38
C LYS A 28 -34.17 20.47 1.39
N ASP A 29 -33.85 20.23 0.12
CA ASP A 29 -33.85 21.27 -0.91
C ASP A 29 -35.28 21.68 -1.27
N GLU A 30 -36.20 20.72 -1.31
CA GLU A 30 -37.64 20.98 -1.51
C GLU A 30 -38.26 21.72 -0.31
N PHE A 31 -37.79 21.43 0.91
CA PHE A 31 -38.16 22.19 2.12
C PHE A 31 -37.59 23.61 2.13
N LEU A 32 -36.33 23.82 1.76
CA LEU A 32 -35.72 25.15 1.65
C LEU A 32 -36.40 26.00 0.57
N GLN A 33 -36.89 25.38 -0.49
CA GLN A 33 -37.66 26.06 -1.54
C GLN A 33 -39.07 26.45 -1.07
N LEU A 34 -39.74 25.57 -0.31
CA LEU A 34 -40.99 25.89 0.39
C LEU A 34 -40.80 27.02 1.42
N LEU A 35 -39.68 27.02 2.14
CA LEU A 35 -39.30 28.05 3.10
C LEU A 35 -39.14 29.43 2.45
N VAL A 36 -38.38 29.50 1.35
CA VAL A 36 -38.18 30.74 0.59
C VAL A 36 -39.50 31.23 -0.02
N THR A 37 -40.38 30.30 -0.42
CA THR A 37 -41.71 30.63 -0.95
C THR A 37 -42.62 31.20 0.14
N GLN A 38 -42.60 30.65 1.36
CA GLN A 38 -43.38 31.19 2.48
C GLN A 38 -42.82 32.55 2.95
N MET A 39 -41.50 32.74 2.98
CA MET A 39 -40.89 34.05 3.26
C MET A 39 -41.30 35.16 2.27
N GLN A 40 -41.58 34.81 1.02
CA GLN A 40 -42.09 35.76 0.01
C GLN A 40 -43.58 36.11 0.20
N TYR A 41 -44.35 35.29 0.92
CA TYR A 41 -45.81 35.38 1.04
C TYR A 41 -46.33 35.60 2.47
N GLN A 42 -45.48 35.62 3.50
CA GLN A 42 -45.88 35.87 4.89
C GLN A 42 -46.13 37.37 5.13
N ASP A 43 -47.31 37.70 5.63
CA ASP A 43 -47.63 39.02 6.18
C ASP A 43 -46.73 39.28 7.42
N PRO A 44 -45.97 40.38 7.48
CA PRO A 44 -45.00 40.66 8.54
C PRO A 44 -45.57 40.72 9.97
N LEU A 45 -46.90 40.71 10.14
CA LEU A 45 -47.55 40.86 11.44
C LEU A 45 -47.64 39.59 12.31
N ASN A 46 -47.33 38.37 11.82
CA ASN A 46 -47.27 37.16 12.67
C ASN A 46 -46.30 36.05 12.17
N PRO A 47 -44.98 36.23 12.28
CA PRO A 47 -43.99 35.24 11.84
C PRO A 47 -43.63 34.16 12.86
N THR A 48 -44.21 34.15 14.07
CA THR A 48 -43.59 33.47 15.22
C THR A 48 -43.67 31.94 15.22
N SER A 49 -44.82 31.34 14.84
CA SER A 49 -45.02 29.89 14.92
C SER A 49 -44.24 29.11 13.85
N ASP A 50 -44.27 29.57 12.60
CA ASP A 50 -43.64 28.86 11.48
C ASP A 50 -42.11 29.01 11.52
N THR A 51 -41.62 30.19 11.91
CA THR A 51 -40.18 30.45 12.03
C THR A 51 -39.52 29.61 13.12
N GLU A 52 -40.20 29.36 14.24
CA GLU A 52 -39.66 28.55 15.33
C GLU A 52 -39.53 27.07 14.95
N PHE A 53 -40.51 26.51 14.24
CA PHE A 53 -40.44 25.14 13.71
C PHE A 53 -39.33 24.99 12.66
N ILE A 54 -39.20 25.96 11.76
CA ILE A 54 -38.15 26.01 10.75
C ILE A 54 -36.77 26.08 11.41
N ALA A 55 -36.61 26.93 12.43
CA ALA A 55 -35.34 27.06 13.14
C ALA A 55 -34.92 25.72 13.78
N GLN A 56 -35.86 24.97 14.33
CA GLN A 56 -35.60 23.64 14.88
C GLN A 56 -35.21 22.63 13.78
N MET A 57 -35.93 22.61 12.65
CA MET A 57 -35.58 21.73 11.53
C MET A 57 -34.24 22.06 10.88
N ALA A 58 -33.92 23.35 10.73
CA ALA A 58 -32.61 23.80 10.26
C ALA A 58 -31.49 23.37 11.22
N GLN A 59 -31.75 23.40 12.53
CA GLN A 59 -30.82 22.89 13.55
C GLN A 59 -30.61 21.39 13.39
N PHE A 60 -31.66 20.59 13.23
CA PHE A 60 -31.54 19.15 12.98
C PHE A 60 -30.82 18.84 11.66
N SER A 61 -31.17 19.53 10.58
CA SER A 61 -30.53 19.39 9.26
C SER A 61 -29.04 19.73 9.29
N SER A 62 -28.66 20.70 10.12
CA SER A 62 -27.25 21.07 10.32
C SER A 62 -26.49 20.03 11.12
N LEU A 63 -27.12 19.44 12.15
CA LEU A 63 -26.54 18.34 12.92
C LEU A 63 -26.38 17.06 12.09
N GLU A 64 -27.35 16.75 11.23
CA GLU A 64 -27.26 15.63 10.31
C GLU A 64 -26.14 15.83 9.29
N GLN A 65 -26.04 17.01 8.69
CA GLN A 65 -24.92 17.35 7.80
C GLN A 65 -23.58 17.24 8.52
N MET A 66 -23.49 17.71 9.77
CA MET A 66 -22.28 17.58 10.57
C MET A 66 -21.94 16.12 10.87
N GLN A 67 -22.93 15.27 11.14
CA GLN A 67 -22.71 13.82 11.28
C GLN A 67 -22.21 13.20 9.98
N ASN A 68 -22.83 13.55 8.84
CA ASN A 68 -22.40 13.06 7.53
C ASN A 68 -20.96 13.49 7.19
N LEU A 69 -20.59 14.72 7.53
CA LEU A 69 -19.23 15.23 7.39
C LEU A 69 -18.27 14.49 8.32
N ASN A 70 -18.62 14.25 9.58
CA ASN A 70 -17.79 13.49 10.51
C ASN A 70 -17.55 12.04 10.02
N THR A 71 -18.58 11.39 9.46
CA THR A 71 -18.45 10.07 8.83
C THR A 71 -17.51 10.12 7.63
N SER A 72 -17.71 11.07 6.72
CA SER A 72 -16.87 11.23 5.52
C SER A 72 -15.42 11.55 5.89
N PHE A 73 -15.21 12.41 6.88
CA PHE A 73 -13.89 12.75 7.38
C PHE A 73 -13.20 11.57 8.06
N SER A 74 -13.95 10.76 8.80
CA SER A 74 -13.42 9.53 9.40
C SER A 74 -12.98 8.52 8.34
N GLN A 75 -13.76 8.37 7.26
CA GLN A 75 -13.40 7.55 6.09
C GLN A 75 -12.14 8.07 5.40
N TYR A 76 -12.08 9.39 5.17
CA TYR A 76 -10.90 10.02 4.60
C TYR A 76 -9.65 9.79 5.45
N LYS A 77 -9.76 9.95 6.77
CA LYS A 77 -8.66 9.65 7.70
C LYS A 77 -8.20 8.20 7.56
N ALA A 78 -9.11 7.24 7.44
CA ALA A 78 -8.72 5.85 7.23
C ALA A 78 -7.98 5.67 5.89
N TYR A 79 -8.50 6.21 4.78
CA TYR A 79 -7.82 6.13 3.48
C TYR A 79 -6.43 6.76 3.47
N SER A 80 -6.21 7.81 4.27
CA SER A 80 -4.88 8.43 4.40
C SER A 80 -3.83 7.53 5.06
N LEU A 81 -4.24 6.44 5.71
CA LEU A 81 -3.33 5.47 6.33
C LEU A 81 -2.70 4.53 5.31
N VAL A 82 -3.30 4.34 4.13
CA VAL A 82 -2.73 3.47 3.10
C VAL A 82 -1.33 3.95 2.72
N GLY A 83 -0.35 3.05 2.78
CA GLY A 83 1.06 3.36 2.55
C GLY A 83 1.76 4.10 3.70
N GLN A 84 1.10 4.33 4.84
CA GLN A 84 1.75 4.79 6.06
C GLN A 84 2.19 3.58 6.90
N ASP A 85 3.26 3.76 7.66
CA ASP A 85 3.68 2.81 8.68
C ASP A 85 2.92 3.10 9.98
N ILE A 86 2.24 2.11 10.53
CA ILE A 86 1.38 2.28 11.70
C ILE A 86 1.75 1.32 12.82
N THR A 87 1.64 1.79 14.07
CA THR A 87 1.70 0.94 15.26
C THR A 87 0.30 0.85 15.84
N ALA A 88 -0.18 -0.36 16.08
CA ALA A 88 -1.47 -0.60 16.70
C ALA A 88 -1.43 -1.72 17.73
N SER A 89 -2.36 -1.67 18.69
CA SER A 89 -2.52 -2.73 19.68
C SER A 89 -3.75 -3.58 19.35
N VAL A 90 -3.51 -4.84 18.97
CA VAL A 90 -4.55 -5.83 18.70
C VAL A 90 -4.45 -6.93 19.75
N ASN A 91 -5.50 -7.08 20.58
CA ASN A 91 -5.56 -8.11 21.63
C ASN A 91 -4.35 -8.13 22.60
N GLY A 92 -3.73 -6.98 22.85
CA GLY A 92 -2.56 -6.86 23.73
C GLY A 92 -1.21 -7.10 23.03
N SER A 93 -1.22 -7.51 21.76
CA SER A 93 -0.04 -7.57 20.92
C SER A 93 0.12 -6.27 20.14
N ILE A 94 1.36 -5.77 20.07
CA ILE A 94 1.70 -4.64 19.21
C ILE A 94 1.92 -5.19 17.80
N VAL A 95 1.19 -4.64 16.83
CA VAL A 95 1.34 -4.92 15.41
C VAL A 95 1.87 -3.64 14.77
N GLU A 96 2.98 -3.77 14.06
CA GLU A 96 3.64 -2.67 13.33
C GLU A 96 3.79 -3.06 11.88
N GLY A 97 3.63 -2.08 10.99
CA GLY A 97 3.90 -2.25 9.58
C GLY A 97 3.14 -1.28 8.70
N VAL A 98 3.49 -1.34 7.41
CA VAL A 98 2.88 -0.52 6.37
C VAL A 98 1.47 -1.01 6.06
N VAL A 99 0.52 -0.08 5.95
CA VAL A 99 -0.85 -0.39 5.57
C VAL A 99 -0.94 -0.64 4.07
N ASP A 100 -1.38 -1.83 3.69
CA ASP A 100 -1.58 -2.21 2.29
C ASP A 100 -2.95 -1.72 1.77
N GLU A 101 -3.99 -1.84 2.59
CA GLU A 101 -5.34 -1.43 2.23
C GLU A 101 -6.20 -1.05 3.45
N VAL A 102 -7.34 -0.42 3.18
CA VAL A 102 -8.34 -0.07 4.18
C VAL A 102 -9.69 -0.65 3.78
N ARG A 103 -10.29 -1.42 4.69
CA ARG A 103 -11.60 -2.04 4.51
C ARG A 103 -12.64 -1.35 5.37
N LEU A 104 -13.73 -0.92 4.72
CA LEU A 104 -14.93 -0.46 5.39
C LEU A 104 -15.83 -1.68 5.64
N GLN A 105 -16.14 -1.93 6.90
CA GLN A 105 -17.07 -2.97 7.32
C GLN A 105 -18.23 -2.33 8.10
N SER A 106 -19.29 -3.11 8.31
CA SER A 106 -20.50 -2.65 9.03
C SER A 106 -20.22 -2.22 10.46
N ASP A 107 -19.16 -2.74 11.08
CA ASP A 107 -18.76 -2.51 12.47
C ASP A 107 -17.62 -1.50 12.63
N GLY A 108 -17.05 -1.00 11.53
CA GLY A 108 -16.01 0.01 11.57
C GLY A 108 -15.05 -0.03 10.40
N GLN A 109 -13.94 0.68 10.59
CA GLN A 109 -12.90 0.84 9.59
C GLN A 109 -11.65 0.09 10.03
N TYR A 110 -11.08 -0.68 9.12
CA TYR A 110 -9.93 -1.53 9.40
C TYR A 110 -8.82 -1.28 8.39
N ALA A 111 -7.61 -1.03 8.88
CA ALA A 111 -6.39 -1.06 8.10
C ALA A 111 -5.87 -2.50 8.04
N VAL A 112 -5.29 -2.89 6.91
CA VAL A 112 -4.71 -4.22 6.70
C VAL A 112 -3.20 -4.07 6.61
N ILE A 113 -2.49 -4.83 7.45
CA ILE A 113 -1.02 -4.93 7.44
C ILE A 113 -0.70 -6.39 7.16
N GLY A 114 -0.25 -6.71 5.93
CA GLY A 114 -0.11 -8.09 5.49
C GLY A 114 -1.45 -8.84 5.58
N ASP A 115 -1.52 -9.84 6.46
CA ASP A 115 -2.75 -10.63 6.70
C ASP A 115 -3.56 -10.18 7.93
N THR A 116 -3.10 -9.14 8.65
CA THR A 116 -3.71 -8.73 9.92
C THR A 116 -4.65 -7.55 9.72
N LEU A 117 -5.90 -7.70 10.18
CA LEU A 117 -6.85 -6.60 10.28
C LEU A 117 -6.66 -5.82 11.58
N VAL A 118 -6.47 -4.52 11.44
CA VAL A 118 -6.26 -3.59 12.55
C VAL A 118 -7.37 -2.54 12.52
N ASN A 119 -8.13 -2.41 13.61
CA ASN A 119 -9.15 -1.37 13.69
C ASN A 119 -8.48 0.02 13.72
N VAL A 120 -8.96 0.95 12.88
CA VAL A 120 -8.39 2.30 12.75
C VAL A 120 -8.42 3.07 14.07
N ASN A 121 -9.35 2.77 14.97
CA ASN A 121 -9.43 3.41 16.29
C ASN A 121 -8.41 2.86 17.31
N LYS A 122 -7.71 1.76 16.98
CA LYS A 122 -6.68 1.13 17.84
C LYS A 122 -5.25 1.47 17.43
N ILE A 123 -5.10 2.31 16.40
CA ILE A 123 -3.82 2.82 15.94
C ILE A 123 -3.33 3.87 16.93
N THR A 124 -2.12 3.68 17.45
CA THR A 124 -1.49 4.57 18.43
C THR A 124 -0.43 5.47 17.80
N LYS A 125 0.17 5.06 16.67
CA LYS A 125 1.18 5.82 15.95
C LYS A 125 0.97 5.68 14.43
N VAL A 126 1.23 6.77 13.69
CA VAL A 126 1.26 6.79 12.22
C VAL A 126 2.52 7.55 11.82
N GLU A 127 3.37 6.92 11.01
CA GLU A 127 4.60 7.47 10.46
C GLU A 127 4.62 7.29 8.93
N ASN A 128 5.34 8.17 8.25
CA ASN A 128 5.49 8.06 6.81
C ASN A 128 6.43 6.89 6.49
N ALA A 129 5.91 5.84 5.84
CA ALA A 129 6.71 4.68 5.46
C ALA A 129 7.89 5.06 4.54
N ALA A 130 7.80 6.16 3.78
CA ALA A 130 8.87 6.65 2.93
C ALA A 130 10.00 7.37 3.68
N LYS A 131 9.91 7.52 5.00
CA LYS A 131 11.00 8.05 5.84
C LYS A 131 11.97 6.97 6.34
N ASP A 132 11.76 5.70 5.98
CA ASP A 132 12.72 4.65 6.27
C ASP A 132 13.94 4.73 5.32
N THR A 133 14.71 5.80 5.50
CA THR A 133 16.07 5.94 4.95
C THR A 133 17.05 5.05 5.73
N SER A 134 16.62 4.25 6.71
CA SER A 134 17.49 3.42 7.56
C SER A 134 18.32 2.45 6.73
N VAL A 135 17.73 1.84 5.70
CA VAL A 135 18.48 0.93 4.80
C VAL A 135 19.59 1.70 4.07
N THR A 136 19.29 2.90 3.57
CA THR A 136 20.29 3.76 2.91
C THR A 136 21.33 4.32 3.88
N ASP A 137 20.95 4.70 5.09
CA ASP A 137 21.84 5.23 6.13
C ASP A 137 22.71 4.12 6.73
N GLU A 138 22.19 2.90 6.90
CA GLU A 138 22.95 1.71 7.29
C GLU A 138 23.93 1.28 6.20
N ILE A 139 23.52 1.32 4.92
CA ILE A 139 24.40 1.02 3.79
C ILE A 139 25.53 2.06 3.73
N LEU A 140 25.23 3.35 3.85
CA LEU A 140 26.23 4.43 3.89
C LEU A 140 27.19 4.27 5.07
N LYS A 141 26.68 3.90 6.24
CA LYS A 141 27.49 3.68 7.46
C LYS A 141 28.37 2.42 7.38
N LYS A 142 27.89 1.35 6.74
CA LYS A 142 28.68 0.15 6.47
C LYS A 142 29.73 0.41 5.38
N MET A 143 29.44 1.26 4.40
CA MET A 143 30.41 1.66 3.36
C MET A 143 31.57 2.55 3.86
N ASP A 144 31.36 3.34 4.93
CA ASP A 144 32.43 4.14 5.55
C ASP A 144 33.34 3.30 6.49
N GLY A 145 32.89 2.10 6.91
CA GLY A 145 33.58 1.25 7.89
C GLY A 145 34.12 -0.09 7.38
N ASP A 146 33.55 -0.68 6.31
CA ASP A 146 33.93 -2.01 5.85
C ASP A 146 35.19 -1.98 4.97
N THR A 147 36.33 -1.86 5.66
CA THR A 147 37.62 -2.32 5.13
C THR A 147 37.52 -3.78 4.65
N GLU A 148 36.59 -4.58 5.17
CA GLU A 148 36.38 -5.98 4.76
C GLU A 148 35.88 -6.12 3.32
N LEU A 149 34.86 -5.37 2.87
CA LEU A 149 34.41 -5.41 1.47
C LEU A 149 35.51 -4.91 0.52
N LEU A 150 36.21 -3.84 0.90
CA LEU A 150 37.39 -3.36 0.18
C LEU A 150 38.52 -4.40 0.18
N THR A 151 38.69 -5.18 1.24
CA THR A 151 39.66 -6.29 1.37
C THR A 151 39.26 -7.49 0.53
N TYR A 152 37.97 -7.82 0.46
CA TYR A 152 37.44 -8.85 -0.43
C TYR A 152 37.57 -8.44 -1.89
N MET A 153 37.28 -7.17 -2.22
CA MET A 153 37.46 -6.66 -3.58
C MET A 153 38.93 -6.58 -3.98
N THR A 154 39.81 -6.15 -3.08
CA THR A 154 41.26 -6.11 -3.35
C THR A 154 41.88 -7.50 -3.43
N SER A 155 41.46 -8.45 -2.58
CA SER A 155 41.92 -9.84 -2.67
C SER A 155 41.40 -10.53 -3.93
N PHE A 156 40.15 -10.29 -4.32
CA PHE A 156 39.60 -10.79 -5.59
C PHE A 156 40.34 -10.21 -6.80
N LEU A 157 40.64 -8.91 -6.81
CA LEU A 157 41.45 -8.30 -7.87
C LEU A 157 42.89 -8.85 -7.89
N ALA A 158 43.52 -9.05 -6.72
CA ALA A 158 44.86 -9.60 -6.63
C ALA A 158 44.94 -11.03 -7.17
N GLU A 159 43.95 -11.87 -6.86
CA GLU A 159 43.90 -13.25 -7.38
C GLU A 159 43.55 -13.30 -8.87
N ALA A 160 42.75 -12.35 -9.37
CA ALA A 160 42.50 -12.21 -10.80
C ALA A 160 43.76 -11.81 -11.59
N LEU A 161 44.62 -10.96 -11.00
CA LEU A 161 45.90 -10.57 -11.59
C LEU A 161 46.89 -11.75 -11.62
N ASP A 162 47.01 -12.52 -10.54
CA ASP A 162 47.90 -13.70 -10.49
C ASP A 162 47.48 -14.78 -11.51
N LYS A 163 46.17 -14.97 -11.69
CA LYS A 163 45.63 -15.86 -12.74
C LYS A 163 45.93 -15.36 -14.16
N LEU A 164 45.99 -14.05 -14.38
CA LEU A 164 46.39 -13.45 -15.67
C LEU A 164 47.89 -13.67 -15.96
N ASP A 165 48.77 -13.46 -14.99
CA ASP A 165 50.21 -13.72 -15.15
C ASP A 165 50.51 -15.21 -15.43
N SER A 166 49.74 -16.11 -14.79
CA SER A 166 49.82 -17.54 -15.07
C SER A 166 49.36 -17.91 -16.49
N LEU A 167 48.33 -17.22 -16.99
CA LEU A 167 47.84 -17.38 -18.37
C LEU A 167 48.85 -16.86 -19.39
N GLU A 168 49.51 -15.73 -19.11
CA GLU A 168 50.54 -15.15 -19.99
C GLU A 168 51.76 -16.07 -20.10
N ASN A 169 52.27 -16.57 -18.97
CA ASN A 169 53.38 -17.55 -18.96
C ASN A 169 53.01 -18.87 -19.65
N LYS A 170 51.75 -19.32 -19.54
CA LYS A 170 51.25 -20.49 -20.28
C LYS A 170 51.13 -20.24 -21.78
N LEU A 171 50.83 -19.01 -22.20
CA LEU A 171 50.76 -18.64 -23.61
C LEU A 171 52.16 -18.61 -24.25
N ASP A 172 53.17 -18.11 -23.53
CA ASP A 172 54.56 -18.06 -23.98
C ASP A 172 55.18 -19.47 -24.10
N GLY A 173 54.89 -20.36 -23.14
CA GLY A 173 55.27 -21.77 -23.21
C GLY A 173 54.63 -22.54 -24.37
N LEU A 174 53.45 -22.12 -24.84
CA LEU A 174 52.77 -22.73 -25.99
C LEU A 174 53.34 -22.23 -27.33
N ALA A 175 53.90 -21.02 -27.38
CA ALA A 175 54.60 -20.48 -28.54
C ALA A 175 56.02 -21.07 -28.71
N GLY A 176 56.71 -21.41 -27.60
CA GLY A 176 58.05 -21.99 -27.63
C GLY A 176 58.13 -23.50 -27.90
N GLY A 177 57.01 -24.23 -27.83
CA GLY A 177 57.00 -25.70 -27.74
C GLY A 177 56.93 -26.52 -29.03
N ASN A 178 56.84 -25.93 -30.23
CA ASN A 178 56.58 -26.73 -31.45
C ASN A 178 57.23 -26.24 -32.76
N ILE A 179 58.55 -25.97 -32.77
CA ILE A 179 59.31 -25.72 -34.02
C ILE A 179 60.57 -26.62 -34.13
N GLY A 180 60.56 -27.81 -33.52
CA GLY A 180 61.78 -28.60 -33.35
C GLY A 180 61.72 -30.07 -33.75
N ALA A 181 60.99 -30.46 -34.80
CA ALA A 181 61.14 -31.79 -35.40
C ALA A 181 60.36 -31.93 -36.73
N ALA A 182 60.92 -31.49 -37.86
CA ALA A 182 60.63 -32.04 -39.21
C ALA A 182 61.37 -31.30 -40.35
N GLU A 183 62.71 -31.31 -40.35
CA GLU A 183 63.55 -31.06 -41.53
C GLU A 183 64.78 -31.96 -41.32
N ASP A 184 65.32 -32.78 -42.21
CA ASP A 184 65.16 -32.96 -43.65
C ASP A 184 65.92 -34.29 -43.94
N THR A 185 65.23 -35.30 -44.50
CA THR A 185 65.89 -36.46 -45.11
C THR A 185 65.57 -36.45 -46.59
N GLY A 186 66.31 -35.67 -47.38
CA GLY A 186 66.09 -35.61 -48.81
C GLY A 186 67.26 -35.01 -49.57
N SER A 187 68.12 -35.90 -50.09
CA SER A 187 69.17 -35.73 -51.14
C SER A 187 70.54 -36.14 -50.58
N ASP A 188 71.35 -36.97 -51.23
CA ASP A 188 71.57 -37.22 -52.65
C ASP A 188 72.39 -38.54 -52.78
N GLN A 189 72.42 -39.07 -54.01
CA GLN A 189 73.40 -40.02 -54.56
C GLN A 189 73.07 -41.53 -54.49
N THR A 190 73.37 -42.36 -55.47
CA THR A 190 73.67 -42.28 -56.90
C THR A 190 73.60 -43.75 -57.35
N THR A 191 73.05 -43.98 -58.55
CA THR A 191 73.25 -45.07 -59.52
C THR A 191 74.32 -46.14 -59.20
N VAL A 192 74.02 -47.41 -59.53
CA VAL A 192 74.71 -48.27 -60.53
C VAL A 192 74.49 -49.77 -60.22
N GLU A 193 73.94 -50.46 -61.24
CA GLU A 193 73.92 -51.90 -61.59
C GLU A 193 73.25 -52.93 -60.67
#